data_AF-A0A9N9HSQ2-F1
#
_entry.id   AF-A0A9N9HSQ2-F1
#
_cell.length_a   1.000
_cell.length_b   1.000
_cell.length_c   1.000
_cell.angle_alpha   90.00
_cell.angle_beta   90.00
_cell.angle_gamma   90.00
#
_symmetry.space_group_name_H-M   'P 1'
#
loop_
_entity.id
_entity.type
_entity.pdbx_description
1 polymer ?
#
loop_
_entity_poly.entity_id
_entity_poly.type
_entity_poly.pdbx_seq_one_letter_code
_entity_poly.pdbx_strand_id
1 'polypeptide(L)'
;VAAQNVGGKMIHSTLKIKQTGDYYTSLSQYDPTTKNNLSKIQAIIIEEISMVSANLFTFISNLFASIHQNSKIFGGIPTLIMGDLAQLPPIDGLPRLFFPLFLHQPQRQRDDPTFFKILQELRFGHLTEPSKNLIKNKINSSSITQNTINSTYLVGLRQSSNSINEILCKNLPLNHESLGPIISLSIDTLNHTTLTTTQQNSLHFNHHTNLPEQITLQESARVIYLNNKLFEHEICNGTVGIITKIINTENIEVTFSTSTTLTRIVVQKETSYFNINGLTLPHATVSIDQGIFAPEQAYVAMSRATSWNNLDILSFEFDTVKTDHTVISEYARLAELNRKGLNQLTSNHQN
;
A
#
# COMPACT_ATOMS: atom_id res chain seq x y z
N VAL A 1 4.10 4.03 3.73
CA VAL A 1 3.91 4.42 2.33
C VAL A 1 2.70 5.31 2.14
N ALA A 2 1.46 4.92 2.46
CA ALA A 2 0.29 5.83 2.43
C ALA A 2 0.61 7.13 3.15
N ALA A 3 0.86 7.04 4.46
CA ALA A 3 1.31 8.17 5.27
C ALA A 3 2.53 8.92 4.68
N GLN A 4 3.38 8.31 3.85
CA GLN A 4 4.60 8.93 3.31
C GLN A 4 4.40 9.64 1.97
N ASN A 5 3.39 9.28 1.19
CA ASN A 5 3.00 10.02 -0.02
C ASN A 5 2.61 11.48 0.32
N VAL A 6 2.20 11.72 1.57
CA VAL A 6 1.89 13.03 2.14
C VAL A 6 2.95 13.54 3.14
N GLY A 7 4.14 12.94 3.18
CA GLY A 7 5.23 13.33 4.10
C GLY A 7 5.01 13.00 5.59
N GLY A 8 4.02 12.19 5.91
CA GLY A 8 3.67 11.71 7.25
C GLY A 8 4.36 10.40 7.68
N LYS A 9 4.04 9.96 8.90
CA LYS A 9 4.61 8.79 9.57
C LYS A 9 3.51 7.78 9.92
N MET A 10 3.85 6.49 9.99
CA MET A 10 2.88 5.44 10.32
C MET A 10 2.24 5.67 11.70
N ILE A 11 0.91 5.53 11.79
CA ILE A 11 0.12 5.72 13.01
C ILE A 11 0.75 5.00 14.22
N HIS A 12 1.09 3.73 14.10
CA HIS A 12 1.72 2.95 15.17
C HIS A 12 3.07 3.50 15.63
N SER A 13 3.89 3.98 14.70
CA SER A 13 5.21 4.53 15.02
C SER A 13 5.11 5.93 15.63
N THR A 14 4.26 6.78 15.05
CA THR A 14 4.02 8.17 15.50
C THR A 14 3.43 8.21 16.90
N LEU A 15 2.40 7.39 17.14
CA LEU A 15 1.67 7.36 18.40
C LEU A 15 2.22 6.34 19.40
N LYS A 16 3.30 5.64 19.03
CA LYS A 16 3.97 4.60 19.83
C LYS A 16 2.97 3.55 20.35
N ILE A 17 2.11 3.08 19.46
CA ILE A 17 1.03 2.14 19.77
C ILE A 17 1.54 0.71 19.62
N LYS A 18 1.30 -0.10 20.65
CA LYS A 18 1.48 -1.56 20.62
C LYS A 18 0.13 -2.24 20.75
N GLN A 19 -0.06 -3.29 19.97
CA GLN A 19 -1.19 -4.19 20.11
C GLN A 19 -0.79 -5.36 21.02
N THR A 20 -1.68 -5.75 21.94
CA THR A 20 -1.50 -6.89 22.83
C THR A 20 -2.82 -7.65 22.89
N GLY A 21 -2.89 -8.75 22.12
CA GLY A 21 -4.17 -9.41 21.84
C GLY A 21 -5.12 -8.47 21.10
N ASP A 22 -6.33 -8.32 21.63
CA ASP A 22 -7.38 -7.47 21.06
C ASP A 22 -7.31 -6.00 21.51
N TYR A 23 -6.36 -5.66 22.38
CA TYR A 23 -6.25 -4.32 22.96
C TYR A 23 -5.05 -3.55 22.41
N TYR A 24 -5.19 -2.23 22.38
CA TYR A 24 -4.12 -1.29 22.04
C TYR A 24 -3.64 -0.55 23.29
N THR A 25 -2.33 -0.32 23.38
CA THR A 25 -1.70 0.52 24.41
C THR A 25 -0.76 1.52 23.73
N SER A 26 -0.53 2.68 24.36
CA SER A 26 0.42 3.68 23.88
C SER A 26 1.45 3.99 24.95
N LEU A 27 2.73 4.09 24.56
CA LEU A 27 3.80 4.54 25.45
C LEU A 27 3.50 5.89 26.12
N SER A 28 2.71 6.76 25.49
CA SER A 28 2.30 8.05 26.07
C SER A 28 1.46 7.95 27.35
N GLN A 29 0.89 6.78 27.65
CA GLN A 29 0.20 6.53 28.92
C GLN A 29 1.18 6.42 30.10
N TYR A 30 2.44 6.10 29.82
CA TYR A 30 3.46 5.79 30.83
C TYR A 30 4.69 6.73 30.75
N ASP A 31 4.98 7.29 29.57
CA ASP A 31 6.10 8.21 29.33
C ASP A 31 5.60 9.67 29.22
N PRO A 32 5.94 10.53 30.20
CA PRO A 32 5.60 11.96 30.18
C PRO A 32 6.14 12.70 28.95
N THR A 33 7.29 12.27 28.43
CA THR A 33 7.93 12.92 27.27
C THR A 33 7.10 12.70 26.01
N THR A 34 6.72 11.45 25.74
CA THR A 34 5.83 11.12 24.64
C THR A 34 4.46 11.79 24.82
N LYS A 35 3.90 11.81 26.04
CA LYS A 35 2.64 12.51 26.32
C LYS A 35 2.71 14.01 25.99
N ASN A 36 3.79 14.68 26.41
CA ASN A 36 4.01 16.10 26.14
C ASN A 36 4.25 16.40 24.66
N ASN A 37 4.81 15.45 23.90
CA ASN A 37 4.96 15.61 22.46
C ASN A 37 3.62 15.46 21.73
N LEU A 38 2.79 14.49 22.14
CA LEU A 38 1.47 14.30 21.56
C LEU A 38 0.49 15.43 21.90
N SER A 39 0.57 16.01 23.10
CA SER A 39 -0.29 17.14 23.50
C SER A 39 -0.06 18.41 22.68
N LYS A 40 1.07 18.54 22.00
CA LYS A 40 1.39 19.66 21.09
C LYS A 40 0.73 19.53 19.72
N ILE A 41 0.14 18.37 19.39
CA ILE A 41 -0.50 18.15 18.10
C ILE A 41 -1.77 19.01 18.02
N GLN A 42 -1.86 19.81 16.95
CA GLN A 42 -2.98 20.74 16.72
C GLN A 42 -3.93 20.27 15.62
N ALA A 43 -3.52 19.31 14.80
CA ALA A 43 -4.33 18.71 13.76
C ALA A 43 -3.90 17.27 13.50
N ILE A 44 -4.84 16.40 13.15
CA ILE A 44 -4.60 15.00 12.82
C ILE A 44 -5.04 14.76 11.38
N ILE A 45 -4.17 14.18 10.57
CA ILE A 45 -4.47 13.75 9.20
C ILE A 45 -4.24 12.24 9.12
N ILE A 46 -5.26 11.49 8.72
CA ILE A 46 -5.19 10.04 8.51
C ILE A 46 -5.49 9.76 7.04
N GLU A 47 -4.52 9.17 6.35
CA GLU A 47 -4.66 8.69 4.97
C GLU A 47 -4.86 7.17 4.95
N GLU A 48 -5.53 6.67 3.91
CA GLU A 48 -5.91 5.27 3.74
C GLU A 48 -6.67 4.70 4.95
N ILE A 49 -7.70 5.42 5.38
CA ILE A 49 -8.55 5.01 6.51
C ILE A 49 -9.17 3.62 6.33
N SER A 50 -9.35 3.18 5.09
CA SER A 50 -9.85 1.84 4.77
C SER A 50 -8.96 0.72 5.34
N MET A 51 -7.68 0.99 5.61
CA MET A 51 -6.77 0.02 6.24
C MET A 51 -6.70 0.14 7.77
N VAL A 52 -7.45 1.07 8.38
CA VAL A 52 -7.44 1.29 9.83
C VAL A 52 -8.67 0.65 10.45
N SER A 53 -8.47 -0.34 11.33
CA SER A 53 -9.58 -1.00 12.03
C SER A 53 -10.36 -0.02 12.92
N ALA A 54 -11.66 -0.28 13.11
CA ALA A 54 -12.52 0.53 13.98
C ALA A 54 -11.98 0.61 15.42
N ASN A 55 -11.43 -0.50 15.91
CA ASN A 55 -10.84 -0.61 17.24
C ASN A 55 -9.60 0.28 17.38
N LEU A 56 -8.68 0.25 16.41
CA LEU A 56 -7.50 1.12 16.41
C LEU A 56 -7.91 2.58 16.33
N PHE A 57 -8.86 2.90 15.45
CA PHE A 57 -9.35 4.27 15.29
C PHE A 57 -9.98 4.82 16.59
N THR A 58 -10.85 4.02 17.23
CA THR A 58 -11.50 4.37 18.51
C THR A 58 -10.45 4.55 19.61
N PHE A 59 -9.46 3.66 19.67
CA PHE A 59 -8.35 3.78 20.59
C PHE A 59 -7.60 5.11 20.42
N ILE A 60 -7.28 5.52 19.19
CA ILE A 60 -6.58 6.78 18.93
C ILE A 60 -7.44 7.97 19.36
N SER A 61 -8.73 7.98 19.04
CA SER A 61 -9.66 9.03 19.49
C SER A 61 -9.66 9.16 21.01
N ASN A 62 -9.76 8.04 21.73
CA ASN A 62 -9.75 8.01 23.20
C ASN A 62 -8.40 8.43 23.78
N LEU A 63 -7.30 8.08 23.11
CA LEU A 63 -5.96 8.49 23.50
C LEU A 63 -5.83 10.01 23.51
N PHE A 64 -6.21 10.68 22.43
CA PHE A 64 -6.16 12.15 22.36
C PHE A 64 -7.19 12.80 23.29
N ALA A 65 -8.38 12.22 23.46
CA ALA A 65 -9.34 12.69 24.46
C ALA A 65 -8.75 12.69 25.89
N SER A 66 -8.01 11.64 26.25
CA SER A 66 -7.32 11.53 27.53
C SER A 66 -6.15 12.52 27.66
N ILE A 67 -5.32 12.66 26.62
CA ILE A 67 -4.17 13.57 26.63
C ILE A 67 -4.62 15.03 26.82
N HIS A 68 -5.70 15.43 26.13
CA HIS A 68 -6.22 16.80 26.17
C HIS A 68 -7.27 17.03 27.27
N GLN A 69 -7.59 16.00 28.07
CA GLN A 69 -8.64 16.06 29.10
C GLN A 69 -9.98 16.59 28.56
N ASN A 70 -10.31 16.18 27.34
CA ASN A 70 -11.49 16.65 26.63
C ASN A 70 -12.22 15.44 26.05
N SER A 71 -13.47 15.21 26.46
CA SER A 71 -14.27 14.06 26.04
C SER A 71 -14.76 14.13 24.59
N LYS A 72 -14.53 15.25 23.89
CA LYS A 72 -14.73 15.33 22.45
C LYS A 72 -13.82 14.34 21.72
N ILE A 73 -14.29 13.87 20.56
CA ILE A 73 -13.56 12.97 19.67
C ILE A 73 -12.17 13.55 19.38
N PHE A 74 -11.13 12.72 19.46
CA PHE A 74 -9.72 13.14 19.37
C PHE A 74 -9.35 14.31 20.30
N GLY A 75 -10.02 14.46 21.45
CA GLY A 75 -9.79 15.60 22.36
C GLY A 75 -10.22 16.96 21.79
N GLY A 76 -11.07 16.97 20.76
CA GLY A 76 -11.48 18.18 20.05
C GLY A 76 -10.45 18.69 19.04
N ILE A 77 -9.41 17.91 18.75
CA ILE A 77 -8.41 18.25 17.74
C ILE A 77 -9.04 18.15 16.34
N PRO A 78 -8.92 19.18 15.49
CA PRO A 78 -9.29 19.10 14.08
C PRO A 78 -8.69 17.86 13.42
N THR A 79 -9.55 16.98 12.93
CA THR A 79 -9.15 15.67 12.39
C THR A 79 -9.69 15.53 10.97
N LEU A 80 -8.79 15.38 10.00
CA LEU A 80 -9.09 15.09 8.60
C LEU A 80 -8.77 13.64 8.31
N ILE A 81 -9.70 12.96 7.65
CA ILE A 81 -9.55 11.56 7.27
C ILE A 81 -9.80 11.43 5.79
N MET A 82 -8.93 10.68 5.12
CA MET A 82 -8.97 10.43 3.69
C MET A 82 -8.78 8.95 3.41
N GLY A 83 -9.46 8.46 2.38
CA GLY A 83 -9.30 7.10 1.88
C GLY A 83 -10.50 6.66 1.08
N ASP A 84 -10.39 5.48 0.48
CA ASP A 84 -11.45 4.85 -0.28
C ASP A 84 -11.88 3.56 0.43
N LEU A 85 -13.09 3.57 0.99
CA LEU A 85 -13.67 2.40 1.67
C LEU A 85 -13.87 1.20 0.76
N ALA A 86 -13.84 1.40 -0.56
CA ALA A 86 -14.01 0.35 -1.56
C ALA A 86 -12.68 -0.26 -2.02
N GLN A 87 -11.53 0.11 -1.46
CA GLN A 87 -10.24 -0.49 -1.81
C GLN A 87 -9.98 -1.77 -1.01
N LEU A 88 -9.89 -1.68 0.31
CA LEU A 88 -9.82 -2.85 1.20
C LEU A 88 -10.62 -2.49 2.44
N PRO A 89 -11.70 -3.19 2.78
CA PRO A 89 -12.52 -2.82 3.92
C PRO A 89 -11.72 -3.02 5.23
N PRO A 90 -11.78 -2.05 6.17
CA PRO A 90 -11.33 -2.28 7.52
C PRO A 90 -12.32 -3.23 8.20
N ILE A 91 -11.82 -4.06 9.12
CA ILE A 91 -12.56 -5.22 9.63
C ILE A 91 -13.87 -4.88 10.37
N ASP A 92 -14.16 -3.63 10.77
CA ASP A 92 -15.31 -3.32 11.65
C ASP A 92 -16.04 -1.97 11.41
N GLY A 93 -15.94 -1.38 10.21
CA GLY A 93 -16.67 -0.15 9.84
C GLY A 93 -16.15 1.17 10.44
N LEU A 94 -16.61 2.32 9.93
CA LEU A 94 -16.17 3.65 10.39
C LEU A 94 -17.08 4.26 11.46
N PRO A 95 -16.54 5.02 12.44
CA PRO A 95 -17.36 5.73 13.40
C PRO A 95 -18.23 6.83 12.76
N ARG A 96 -19.44 6.98 13.29
CA ARG A 96 -20.55 7.82 12.75
C ARG A 96 -20.35 9.34 12.83
N LEU A 97 -19.13 9.84 12.99
CA LEU A 97 -18.88 11.15 13.60
C LEU A 97 -18.17 12.16 12.69
N PHE A 98 -17.91 11.81 11.43
CA PHE A 98 -17.27 12.69 10.45
C PHE A 98 -18.28 13.25 9.46
N PHE A 99 -18.08 14.52 9.06
CA PHE A 99 -18.78 15.09 7.92
C PHE A 99 -18.11 14.59 6.62
N PRO A 100 -18.81 13.83 5.77
CA PRO A 100 -18.21 13.27 4.57
C PRO A 100 -18.16 14.28 3.43
N LEU A 101 -17.04 14.27 2.70
CA LEU A 101 -16.87 14.97 1.43
C LEU A 101 -16.47 13.95 0.37
N PHE A 102 -17.05 14.06 -0.83
CA PHE A 102 -16.77 13.16 -1.94
C PHE A 102 -16.04 13.89 -3.06
N LEU A 103 -14.92 13.29 -3.49
CA LEU A 103 -14.22 13.71 -4.70
C LEU A 103 -14.74 12.88 -5.89
N HIS A 104 -15.21 13.56 -6.93
CA HIS A 104 -15.84 12.91 -8.09
C HIS A 104 -14.96 12.89 -9.34
N GLN A 105 -13.95 13.76 -9.40
CA GLN A 105 -13.06 13.86 -10.56
C GLN A 105 -11.77 13.08 -10.32
N PRO A 106 -11.47 12.04 -11.12
CA PRO A 106 -10.21 11.33 -11.02
C PRO A 106 -9.09 12.24 -11.53
N GLN A 107 -8.02 12.36 -10.74
CA GLN A 107 -6.80 13.02 -11.23
C GLN A 107 -5.91 12.05 -12.00
N ARG A 108 -5.92 10.75 -11.64
CA ARG A 108 -5.06 9.72 -12.23
C ARG A 108 -5.49 9.35 -13.65
N GLN A 109 -6.77 9.07 -13.87
CA GLN A 109 -7.34 8.71 -15.17
C GLN A 109 -8.06 9.88 -15.85
N ARG A 110 -7.61 11.12 -15.60
CA ARG A 110 -8.29 12.35 -16.07
C ARG A 110 -8.53 12.36 -17.58
N ASP A 111 -7.54 11.88 -18.33
CA ASP A 111 -7.54 11.91 -19.79
C ASP A 111 -8.18 10.66 -20.43
N ASP A 112 -8.73 9.74 -19.62
CA ASP A 112 -9.37 8.50 -20.07
C ASP A 112 -10.70 8.25 -19.32
N PRO A 113 -11.77 8.97 -19.69
CA PRO A 113 -13.07 8.86 -19.01
C PRO A 113 -13.72 7.47 -19.21
N THR A 114 -13.41 6.79 -20.30
CA THR A 114 -13.89 5.42 -20.56
C THR A 114 -13.27 4.45 -19.55
N PHE A 115 -11.96 4.53 -19.34
CA PHE A 115 -11.30 3.72 -18.32
C PHE A 115 -11.80 4.06 -16.92
N PHE A 116 -11.96 5.35 -16.59
CA PHE A 116 -12.51 5.74 -15.31
C PHE A 116 -13.91 5.17 -15.06
N LYS A 117 -14.77 5.13 -16.09
CA LYS A 117 -16.09 4.50 -16.00
C LYS A 117 -15.97 3.02 -15.66
N ILE A 118 -15.09 2.28 -16.34
CA ILE A 118 -14.85 0.85 -16.04
C ILE A 118 -14.36 0.67 -14.60
N LEU A 119 -13.45 1.53 -14.11
CA LEU A 119 -12.95 1.49 -12.74
C LEU A 119 -14.08 1.74 -11.71
N GLN A 120 -14.98 2.68 -11.99
CA GLN A 120 -16.12 2.96 -11.12
C GLN A 120 -17.13 1.80 -11.09
N GLU A 121 -17.36 1.15 -12.24
CA GLU A 121 -18.19 -0.07 -12.31
C GLU A 121 -17.55 -1.23 -11.53
N LEU A 122 -16.24 -1.42 -11.64
CA LEU A 122 -15.47 -2.40 -10.86
C LEU A 122 -15.53 -2.11 -9.36
N ARG A 123 -15.38 -0.84 -8.96
CA ARG A 123 -15.39 -0.40 -7.55
C ARG A 123 -16.64 -0.82 -6.80
N PHE A 124 -17.78 -0.91 -7.48
CA PHE A 124 -19.07 -1.29 -6.89
C PHE A 124 -19.60 -2.64 -7.40
N GLY A 125 -18.77 -3.42 -8.09
CA GLY A 125 -19.13 -4.77 -8.53
C GLY A 125 -20.24 -4.84 -9.59
N HIS A 126 -20.44 -3.76 -10.35
CA HIS A 126 -21.52 -3.65 -11.33
C HIS A 126 -20.96 -3.33 -12.72
N LEU A 127 -20.28 -4.30 -13.33
CA LEU A 127 -19.77 -4.19 -14.69
C LEU A 127 -20.89 -4.26 -15.73
N THR A 128 -20.97 -3.24 -16.58
CA THR A 128 -21.92 -3.21 -17.71
C THR A 128 -21.40 -4.04 -18.89
N GLU A 129 -22.29 -4.53 -19.75
CA GLU A 129 -21.89 -5.31 -20.94
C GLU A 129 -20.90 -4.58 -21.88
N PRO A 130 -21.04 -3.27 -22.15
CA PRO A 130 -20.02 -2.52 -22.89
C PRO A 130 -18.63 -2.58 -22.25
N SER A 131 -18.53 -2.41 -20.93
CA SER A 131 -17.27 -2.51 -20.18
C SER A 131 -16.70 -3.91 -20.22
N LYS A 132 -17.53 -4.95 -20.06
CA LYS A 132 -17.11 -6.35 -20.19
C LYS A 132 -16.54 -6.64 -21.58
N ASN A 133 -17.18 -6.14 -22.63
CA ASN A 133 -16.70 -6.33 -24.00
C ASN A 133 -15.36 -5.60 -24.25
N LEU A 134 -15.18 -4.40 -23.70
CA LEU A 134 -13.88 -3.70 -23.77
C LEU A 134 -12.77 -4.48 -23.06
N ILE A 135 -13.05 -5.02 -21.86
CA ILE A 135 -12.12 -5.89 -21.13
C ILE A 135 -11.78 -7.14 -21.95
N LYS A 136 -12.77 -7.85 -22.49
CA LYS A 136 -12.57 -9.05 -23.33
C LYS A 136 -11.74 -8.75 -24.58
N ASN A 137 -12.05 -7.66 -25.28
CA ASN A 137 -11.30 -7.25 -26.45
C ASN A 137 -9.85 -6.92 -26.10
N LYS A 138 -9.62 -6.24 -24.96
CA LYS A 138 -8.27 -5.95 -24.46
C LYS A 138 -7.49 -7.23 -24.21
N ILE A 139 -8.08 -8.22 -23.51
CA ILE A 139 -7.47 -9.54 -23.27
C ILE A 139 -7.10 -10.21 -24.60
N ASN A 140 -8.03 -10.26 -25.56
CA ASN A 140 -7.81 -10.91 -26.86
C ASN A 140 -6.76 -10.19 -27.73
N SER A 141 -6.65 -8.87 -27.60
CA SER A 141 -5.67 -8.05 -28.32
C SER A 141 -4.28 -8.04 -27.68
N SER A 142 -4.17 -8.51 -26.42
CA SER A 142 -2.93 -8.49 -25.65
C SER A 142 -2.00 -9.59 -26.15
N SER A 143 -1.18 -9.25 -27.15
CA SER A 143 -0.01 -10.06 -27.48
C SER A 143 1.04 -9.80 -26.40
N ILE A 144 1.40 -10.81 -25.59
CA ILE A 144 2.37 -10.74 -24.47
C ILE A 144 3.80 -10.36 -24.94
N THR A 145 3.98 -9.91 -26.19
CA THR A 145 5.22 -10.11 -26.93
C THR A 145 6.22 -8.96 -26.91
N GLN A 146 6.00 -7.82 -26.23
CA GLN A 146 6.96 -6.70 -26.34
C GLN A 146 7.38 -5.96 -25.05
N ASN A 147 6.72 -6.12 -23.90
CA ASN A 147 7.04 -5.30 -22.71
C ASN A 147 7.13 -6.06 -21.37
N THR A 148 7.28 -7.38 -21.39
CA THR A 148 7.28 -8.24 -20.19
C THR A 148 8.29 -7.82 -19.11
N ILE A 149 9.47 -7.34 -19.49
CA ILE A 149 10.53 -6.96 -18.54
C ILE A 149 10.26 -5.59 -17.90
N ASN A 150 9.52 -4.71 -18.59
CA ASN A 150 9.25 -3.34 -18.13
C ASN A 150 7.94 -3.20 -17.35
N SER A 151 7.08 -4.22 -17.37
CA SER A 151 5.83 -4.24 -16.62
C SER A 151 6.02 -4.71 -15.17
N THR A 152 5.20 -4.19 -14.25
CA THR A 152 5.09 -4.75 -12.89
C THR A 152 3.87 -5.66 -12.81
N TYR A 153 4.10 -6.93 -12.52
CA TYR A 153 3.06 -7.93 -12.38
C TYR A 153 2.41 -7.86 -11.00
N LEU A 154 1.08 -7.77 -10.98
CA LEU A 154 0.22 -7.78 -9.81
C LEU A 154 -0.58 -9.07 -9.84
N VAL A 155 -0.40 -9.87 -8.80
CA VAL A 155 -1.01 -11.19 -8.65
C VAL A 155 -1.55 -11.34 -7.24
N GLY A 156 -2.61 -12.13 -7.07
CA GLY A 156 -3.29 -12.29 -5.78
C GLY A 156 -2.42 -12.99 -4.71
N LEU A 157 -1.53 -13.88 -5.12
CA LEU A 157 -0.73 -14.71 -4.21
C LEU A 157 0.76 -14.31 -4.20
N ARG A 158 1.35 -14.26 -3.00
CA ARG A 158 2.79 -13.99 -2.80
C ARG A 158 3.66 -15.00 -3.54
N GLN A 159 3.31 -16.27 -3.50
CA GLN A 159 4.05 -17.33 -4.19
C GLN A 159 4.08 -17.10 -5.71
N SER A 160 2.95 -16.70 -6.31
CA SER A 160 2.89 -16.35 -7.74
C SER A 160 3.80 -15.17 -8.07
N SER A 161 3.83 -14.14 -7.21
CA SER A 161 4.71 -12.98 -7.38
C SER A 161 6.19 -13.38 -7.33
N ASN A 162 6.56 -14.23 -6.36
CA ASN A 162 7.93 -14.73 -6.22
C ASN A 162 8.35 -15.54 -7.46
N SER A 163 7.51 -16.46 -7.93
CA SER A 163 7.81 -17.26 -9.13
C SER A 163 8.02 -16.39 -10.38
N ILE A 164 7.18 -15.37 -10.59
CA ILE A 164 7.32 -14.43 -11.70
C ILE A 164 8.64 -13.65 -11.56
N ASN A 165 8.94 -13.12 -10.38
CA ASN A 165 10.16 -12.37 -10.13
C ASN A 165 11.41 -13.23 -10.36
N GLU A 166 11.40 -14.50 -9.92
CA GLU A 166 12.52 -15.43 -10.15
C GLU A 166 12.73 -15.72 -11.64
N ILE A 167 11.65 -15.97 -12.39
CA ILE A 167 11.72 -16.23 -13.83
C ILE A 167 12.24 -15.00 -14.56
N LEU A 168 11.71 -13.81 -14.26
CA LEU A 168 12.14 -12.57 -14.90
C LEU A 168 13.61 -12.26 -14.57
N CYS A 169 14.00 -12.39 -13.31
CA CYS A 169 15.37 -12.13 -12.87
C CYS A 169 16.37 -13.05 -13.61
N LYS A 170 16.13 -14.37 -13.60
CA LYS A 170 16.99 -15.37 -14.28
C LYS A 170 17.14 -15.12 -15.80
N ASN A 171 16.13 -14.51 -16.43
CA ASN A 171 16.14 -14.23 -17.86
C ASN A 171 16.72 -12.85 -18.22
N LEU A 172 17.20 -12.07 -17.25
CA LEU A 172 17.88 -10.80 -17.54
C LEU A 172 19.22 -11.05 -18.25
N PRO A 173 19.58 -10.22 -19.23
CA PRO A 173 20.84 -10.37 -19.95
C PRO A 173 22.04 -10.22 -19.00
N LEU A 174 23.02 -11.10 -19.16
CA LEU A 174 24.29 -11.04 -18.43
C LEU A 174 25.32 -10.31 -19.29
N ASN A 175 25.94 -9.27 -18.73
CA ASN A 175 27.12 -8.66 -19.35
C ASN A 175 28.33 -9.56 -19.11
N HIS A 176 29.29 -9.59 -20.04
CA HIS A 176 30.48 -10.46 -19.96
C HIS A 176 31.34 -10.23 -18.70
N GLU A 177 31.23 -9.06 -18.05
CA GLU A 177 31.93 -8.73 -16.80
C GLU A 177 31.06 -8.92 -15.54
N SER A 178 29.79 -9.30 -15.68
CA SER A 178 28.85 -9.42 -14.56
C SER A 178 29.03 -10.74 -13.81
N LEU A 179 28.90 -10.71 -12.48
CA LEU A 179 29.06 -11.86 -11.57
C LEU A 179 27.97 -12.94 -11.69
N GLY A 180 27.08 -12.87 -12.68
CA GLY A 180 25.87 -13.71 -12.73
C GLY A 180 24.90 -13.41 -11.57
N PRO A 181 23.77 -14.13 -11.49
CA PRO A 181 22.87 -14.02 -10.35
C PRO A 181 23.55 -14.50 -9.05
N ILE A 182 23.51 -13.68 -8.00
CA ILE A 182 24.02 -14.00 -6.66
C ILE A 182 22.84 -14.14 -5.69
N ILE A 183 22.85 -15.17 -4.84
CA ILE A 183 21.84 -15.34 -3.79
C ILE A 183 22.33 -14.67 -2.50
N SER A 184 21.55 -13.73 -1.96
CA SER A 184 21.74 -13.19 -0.61
C SER A 184 20.69 -13.78 0.33
N LEU A 185 21.15 -14.43 1.40
CA LEU A 185 20.30 -15.10 2.39
C LEU A 185 20.07 -14.20 3.61
N SER A 186 18.86 -14.15 4.15
CA SER A 186 18.61 -13.54 5.46
C SER A 186 19.10 -14.45 6.59
N ILE A 187 19.52 -13.84 7.70
CA ILE A 187 20.09 -14.52 8.85
C ILE A 187 19.35 -14.05 10.10
N ASP A 188 18.81 -14.99 10.87
CA ASP A 188 18.21 -14.70 12.17
C ASP A 188 19.28 -14.78 13.26
N THR A 189 19.36 -13.75 14.10
CA THR A 189 20.26 -13.73 15.26
C THR A 189 19.47 -13.47 16.54
N LEU A 190 19.65 -14.30 17.56
CA LEU A 190 19.14 -14.08 18.91
C LEU A 190 20.33 -13.94 19.87
N ASN A 191 20.41 -12.82 20.60
CA ASN A 191 21.53 -12.54 21.52
C ASN A 191 22.91 -12.71 20.86
N HIS A 192 23.08 -12.16 19.65
CA HIS A 192 24.31 -12.29 18.83
C HIS A 192 24.68 -13.72 18.43
N THR A 193 23.80 -14.70 18.64
CA THR A 193 23.97 -16.07 18.18
C THR A 193 23.12 -16.28 16.95
N THR A 194 23.74 -16.69 15.84
CA THR A 194 23.02 -17.06 14.61
C THR A 194 22.17 -18.29 14.86
N LEU A 195 20.88 -18.19 14.58
CA LEU A 195 19.97 -19.33 14.58
C LEU A 195 20.22 -20.12 13.30
N THR A 196 20.76 -21.33 13.41
CA THR A 196 20.95 -22.22 12.27
C THR A 196 19.61 -22.81 11.83
N THR A 197 19.21 -22.50 10.60
CA THR A 197 18.03 -23.05 9.94
C THR A 197 18.27 -24.53 9.63
N THR A 198 17.66 -25.45 10.39
CA THR A 198 17.49 -26.83 9.93
C THR A 198 16.39 -26.84 8.87
N GLN A 199 16.51 -27.72 7.86
CA GLN A 199 15.66 -27.78 6.64
C GLN A 199 14.13 -27.89 6.89
N GLN A 200 13.67 -27.97 8.14
CA GLN A 200 12.26 -28.09 8.52
C GLN A 200 11.66 -26.85 9.21
N ASN A 201 12.47 -25.85 9.60
CA ASN A 201 11.95 -24.62 10.20
C ASN A 201 12.34 -23.41 9.33
N SER A 202 11.36 -22.80 8.67
CA SER A 202 11.48 -21.46 8.09
C SER A 202 12.04 -20.48 9.12
N LEU A 203 12.71 -19.40 8.69
CA LEU A 203 13.30 -18.43 9.62
C LEU A 203 12.24 -17.95 10.64
N HIS A 204 12.61 -17.94 11.92
CA HIS A 204 11.67 -17.78 13.03
C HIS A 204 10.93 -16.44 12.96
N PHE A 205 11.54 -15.43 12.34
CA PHE A 205 10.95 -14.10 12.21
C PHE A 205 10.16 -13.85 10.91
N ASN A 206 10.14 -14.78 9.96
CA ASN A 206 9.51 -14.55 8.66
C ASN A 206 8.00 -14.34 8.71
N HIS A 207 7.31 -15.06 9.59
CA HIS A 207 5.86 -14.88 9.78
C HIS A 207 5.50 -13.46 10.26
N HIS A 208 6.48 -12.69 10.72
CA HIS A 208 6.31 -11.33 11.21
C HIS A 208 6.80 -10.25 10.23
N THR A 209 7.33 -10.61 9.05
CA THR A 209 7.82 -9.63 8.07
C THR A 209 7.31 -9.90 6.64
N ASN A 210 7.50 -8.90 5.79
CA ASN A 210 7.35 -9.04 4.33
C ASN A 210 8.71 -9.18 3.63
N LEU A 211 9.80 -9.42 4.38
CA LEU A 211 11.13 -9.58 3.82
C LEU A 211 11.32 -11.03 3.35
N PRO A 212 12.02 -11.23 2.23
CA PRO A 212 12.24 -12.57 1.71
C PRO A 212 13.36 -13.31 2.48
N GLU A 213 13.25 -14.63 2.59
CA GLU A 213 14.31 -15.52 3.11
C GLU A 213 15.61 -15.44 2.31
N GLN A 214 15.43 -15.25 1.01
CA GLN A 214 16.50 -15.18 0.04
C GLN A 214 16.10 -14.19 -1.03
N ILE A 215 17.06 -13.41 -1.49
CA ILE A 215 16.90 -12.54 -2.64
C ILE A 215 17.95 -12.90 -3.68
N THR A 216 17.51 -13.08 -4.93
CA THR A 216 18.41 -13.24 -6.07
C THR A 216 18.76 -11.85 -6.58
N LEU A 217 20.04 -11.49 -6.51
CA LEU A 217 20.61 -10.24 -6.96
C LEU A 217 21.15 -10.44 -8.38
N GLN A 218 20.72 -9.62 -9.31
CA GLN A 218 21.20 -9.62 -10.69
C GLN A 218 21.29 -8.18 -11.21
N GLU A 219 22.36 -7.85 -11.93
CA GLU A 219 22.46 -6.55 -12.60
C GLU A 219 21.31 -6.37 -13.59
N SER A 220 20.84 -5.12 -13.73
CA SER A 220 19.64 -4.75 -14.47
C SER A 220 18.31 -5.19 -13.84
N ALA A 221 18.32 -5.90 -12.71
CA ALA A 221 17.08 -6.25 -12.02
C ALA A 221 16.40 -5.00 -11.44
N ARG A 222 15.08 -4.92 -11.63
CA ARG A 222 14.24 -3.93 -10.96
C ARG A 222 14.00 -4.37 -9.53
N VAL A 223 14.25 -3.46 -8.60
CA VAL A 223 14.08 -3.67 -7.16
C VAL A 223 13.18 -2.60 -6.57
N ILE A 224 12.56 -2.92 -5.44
CA ILE A 224 11.79 -1.96 -4.67
C ILE A 224 12.47 -1.77 -3.32
N TYR A 225 12.76 -0.53 -2.98
CA TYR A 225 13.28 -0.19 -1.66
C TYR A 225 12.15 -0.28 -0.63
N LEU A 226 12.42 -0.92 0.52
CA LEU A 226 11.42 -1.20 1.56
C LEU A 226 11.66 -0.41 2.86
N ASN A 227 12.73 0.39 2.93
CA ASN A 227 13.09 1.19 4.10
C ASN A 227 12.95 2.70 3.80
N ASN A 228 13.10 3.56 4.80
CA ASN A 228 12.99 5.01 4.73
C ASN A 228 14.26 5.74 5.18
N LYS A 229 15.38 5.03 5.32
CA LYS A 229 16.66 5.63 5.73
C LYS A 229 17.22 6.61 4.70
N LEU A 230 16.91 6.40 3.41
CA LEU A 230 17.39 7.23 2.30
C LEU A 230 16.42 8.36 1.93
N PHE A 231 15.55 8.78 2.87
CA PHE A 231 14.52 9.78 2.59
C PHE A 231 15.11 11.15 2.19
N GLU A 232 16.27 11.52 2.71
CA GLU A 232 17.00 12.74 2.31
C GLU A 232 17.37 12.75 0.82
N HIS A 233 17.37 11.58 0.19
CA HIS A 233 17.59 11.40 -1.25
C HIS A 233 16.30 11.13 -2.03
N GLU A 234 15.13 11.41 -1.44
CA GLU A 234 13.80 11.09 -2.00
C GLU A 234 13.56 9.58 -2.22
N ILE A 235 14.31 8.72 -1.54
CA ILE A 235 14.20 7.26 -1.65
C ILE A 235 13.58 6.71 -0.36
N CYS A 236 12.46 6.01 -0.51
CA CYS A 236 11.67 5.51 0.61
C CYS A 236 11.05 4.15 0.30
N ASN A 237 10.29 3.61 1.25
CA ASN A 237 9.55 2.38 1.04
C ASN A 237 8.52 2.62 -0.07
N GLY A 238 8.73 2.06 -1.25
CA GLY A 238 8.04 2.57 -2.44
C GLY A 238 8.91 2.54 -3.66
N THR A 239 10.11 3.08 -3.49
CA THR A 239 10.90 3.58 -4.60
C THR A 239 11.45 2.41 -5.40
N VAL A 240 11.08 2.37 -6.68
CA VAL A 240 11.61 1.40 -7.65
C VAL A 240 12.97 1.89 -8.13
N GLY A 241 13.96 1.00 -8.11
CA GLY A 241 15.29 1.23 -8.65
C GLY A 241 15.73 0.09 -9.56
N ILE A 242 16.88 0.28 -10.20
CA ILE A 242 17.54 -0.74 -11.03
C ILE A 242 18.92 -1.02 -10.45
N ILE A 243 19.25 -2.30 -10.23
CA ILE A 243 20.60 -2.70 -9.81
C ILE A 243 21.56 -2.39 -10.96
N THR A 244 22.49 -1.45 -10.75
CA THR A 244 23.50 -1.09 -11.75
C THR A 244 24.80 -1.87 -11.56
N LYS A 245 25.09 -2.32 -10.33
CA LYS A 245 26.29 -3.11 -10.04
C LYS A 245 26.09 -3.96 -8.79
N ILE A 246 26.57 -5.21 -8.83
CA ILE A 246 26.66 -6.04 -7.63
C ILE A 246 28.09 -5.94 -7.07
N ILE A 247 28.22 -5.50 -5.82
CA ILE A 247 29.53 -5.38 -5.16
C ILE A 247 29.85 -6.69 -4.42
N ASN A 248 28.90 -7.18 -3.61
CA ASN A 248 28.94 -8.48 -2.93
C ASN A 248 27.53 -8.87 -2.44
N THR A 249 27.40 -9.95 -1.67
CA THR A 249 26.13 -10.45 -1.12
C THR A 249 25.43 -9.48 -0.15
N GLU A 250 26.17 -8.51 0.39
CA GLU A 250 25.70 -7.54 1.38
C GLU A 250 25.56 -6.13 0.79
N ASN A 251 26.09 -5.85 -0.39
CA ASN A 251 26.14 -4.50 -0.95
C ASN A 251 25.86 -4.53 -2.45
N ILE A 252 24.85 -3.77 -2.86
CA ILE A 252 24.51 -3.55 -4.27
C ILE A 252 24.44 -2.06 -4.54
N GLU A 253 24.73 -1.68 -5.76
CA GLU A 253 24.53 -0.32 -6.22
C GLU A 253 23.25 -0.25 -7.04
N VAL A 254 22.38 0.69 -6.66
CA VAL A 254 21.06 0.86 -7.24
C VAL A 254 20.91 2.29 -7.72
N THR A 255 20.42 2.46 -8.94
CA THR A 255 19.98 3.76 -9.45
C THR A 255 18.48 3.87 -9.30
N PHE A 256 18.05 4.92 -8.60
CA PHE A 256 16.64 5.26 -8.41
C PHE A 256 16.27 6.45 -9.30
N SER A 257 15.09 6.38 -9.90
CA SER A 257 14.49 7.54 -10.57
C SER A 257 13.65 8.31 -9.56
N THR A 258 14.18 9.43 -9.07
CA THR A 258 13.41 10.33 -8.20
C THR A 258 12.70 11.39 -9.02
N SER A 259 11.94 12.27 -8.37
CA SER A 259 11.16 13.30 -9.06
C SER A 259 12.02 14.34 -9.76
N THR A 260 13.24 14.55 -9.28
CA THR A 260 14.16 15.59 -9.74
C THR A 260 15.39 15.06 -10.45
N THR A 261 15.91 13.88 -10.08
CA THR A 261 17.20 13.37 -10.55
C THR A 261 17.27 11.84 -10.61
N LEU A 262 18.25 11.33 -11.35
CA LEU A 262 18.68 9.94 -11.20
C LEU A 262 19.71 9.87 -10.08
N THR A 263 19.37 9.19 -8.99
CA THR A 263 20.22 9.10 -7.80
C THR A 263 20.79 7.68 -7.70
N ARG A 264 22.12 7.57 -7.70
CA ARG A 264 22.84 6.29 -7.60
C ARG A 264 23.37 6.12 -6.17
N ILE A 265 22.97 5.05 -5.50
CA ILE A 265 23.30 4.79 -4.09
C ILE A 265 23.72 3.34 -3.91
N VAL A 266 24.71 3.11 -3.05
CA VAL A 266 25.04 1.78 -2.55
C VAL A 266 24.05 1.41 -1.44
N VAL A 267 23.19 0.44 -1.73
CA VAL A 267 22.26 -0.15 -0.77
C VAL A 267 22.95 -1.31 -0.09
N GLN A 268 23.05 -1.22 1.23
CA GLN A 268 23.60 -2.26 2.08
C GLN A 268 22.48 -3.15 2.60
N LYS A 269 22.76 -4.43 2.80
CA LYS A 269 21.89 -5.37 3.50
C LYS A 269 21.81 -4.95 4.96
N GLU A 270 20.58 -4.89 5.47
CA GLU A 270 20.32 -4.36 6.80
C GLU A 270 19.52 -5.34 7.64
N THR A 271 19.81 -5.34 8.95
CA THR A 271 18.96 -5.97 9.95
C THR A 271 17.71 -5.11 10.18
N SER A 272 16.54 -5.68 9.92
CA SER A 272 15.27 -5.01 10.16
C SER A 272 14.76 -5.28 11.58
N TYR A 273 14.21 -4.23 12.19
CA TYR A 273 13.46 -4.28 13.45
C TYR A 273 12.06 -3.68 13.16
N PHE A 274 10.98 -4.38 13.56
CA PHE A 274 9.70 -4.30 12.82
C PHE A 274 8.80 -3.07 13.09
N ASN A 275 8.23 -2.52 12.00
CA ASN A 275 6.79 -2.28 11.76
C ASN A 275 6.56 -1.94 10.25
N ILE A 276 5.40 -2.31 9.68
CA ILE A 276 5.19 -2.65 8.24
C ILE A 276 4.38 -1.59 7.45
N ASN A 277 4.67 -1.36 6.14
CA ASN A 277 3.76 -0.76 5.12
C ASN A 277 4.24 -0.93 3.64
N GLY A 278 3.36 -0.74 2.63
CA GLY A 278 3.60 -1.00 1.17
C GLY A 278 2.99 0.00 0.12
N LEU A 279 3.16 -0.26 -1.19
CA LEU A 279 3.69 0.59 -2.30
C LEU A 279 2.70 1.22 -3.35
N THR A 280 3.20 2.02 -4.32
CA THR A 280 2.50 2.54 -5.56
C THR A 280 3.38 2.37 -6.82
N LEU A 281 2.81 2.19 -8.04
CA LEU A 281 3.54 1.77 -9.26
C LEU A 281 3.14 2.54 -10.56
N PRO A 282 4.07 2.75 -11.52
CA PRO A 282 3.85 3.54 -12.76
C PRO A 282 3.29 2.77 -13.99
N HIS A 283 3.47 1.44 -14.08
CA HIS A 283 2.89 0.57 -15.13
C HIS A 283 2.53 -0.78 -14.49
N ALA A 284 1.35 -1.33 -14.78
CA ALA A 284 0.84 -2.52 -14.09
C ALA A 284 0.31 -3.58 -15.05
N THR A 285 0.61 -4.85 -14.77
CA THR A 285 0.02 -6.01 -15.43
C THR A 285 -0.70 -6.83 -14.36
N VAL A 286 -1.97 -7.18 -14.55
CA VAL A 286 -2.79 -7.87 -13.53
C VAL A 286 -3.22 -9.26 -14.00
N SER A 287 -3.25 -10.23 -13.08
CA SER A 287 -3.94 -11.53 -13.25
C SER A 287 -5.06 -11.61 -12.22
N ILE A 288 -6.31 -11.73 -12.66
CA ILE A 288 -7.52 -11.72 -11.83
C ILE A 288 -8.22 -13.07 -12.01
N ASP A 289 -7.76 -14.06 -11.24
CA ASP A 289 -8.21 -15.46 -11.25
C ASP A 289 -8.70 -15.90 -9.85
N GLN A 290 -8.98 -17.20 -9.66
CA GLN A 290 -9.42 -17.75 -8.37
C GLN A 290 -8.43 -17.53 -7.20
N GLY A 291 -7.21 -17.06 -7.47
CA GLY A 291 -6.26 -16.62 -6.45
C GLY A 291 -6.59 -15.27 -5.79
N ILE A 292 -7.64 -14.57 -6.24
CA ILE A 292 -8.21 -13.38 -5.58
C ILE A 292 -9.23 -13.83 -4.53
N PHE A 293 -8.88 -13.66 -3.26
CA PHE A 293 -9.62 -14.24 -2.13
C PHE A 293 -10.37 -13.21 -1.29
N ALA A 294 -10.06 -11.91 -1.44
CA ALA A 294 -10.80 -10.85 -0.76
C ALA A 294 -11.61 -10.03 -1.78
N PRO A 295 -12.86 -9.64 -1.42
CA PRO A 295 -13.59 -8.62 -2.17
C PRO A 295 -12.72 -7.38 -2.43
N GLU A 296 -13.01 -6.63 -3.51
CA GLU A 296 -12.31 -5.39 -3.90
C GLU A 296 -10.83 -5.48 -4.34
N GLN A 297 -10.12 -6.61 -4.14
CA GLN A 297 -8.72 -6.77 -4.56
C GLN A 297 -8.49 -6.51 -6.06
N ALA A 298 -9.44 -6.90 -6.91
CA ALA A 298 -9.40 -6.63 -8.35
C ALA A 298 -9.40 -5.12 -8.65
N TYR A 299 -10.25 -4.35 -7.96
CA TYR A 299 -10.32 -2.90 -8.08
C TYR A 299 -9.01 -2.24 -7.60
N VAL A 300 -8.48 -2.68 -6.45
CA VAL A 300 -7.22 -2.16 -5.92
C VAL A 300 -6.08 -2.39 -6.90
N ALA A 301 -5.94 -3.60 -7.43
CA ALA A 301 -4.87 -3.95 -8.35
C ALA A 301 -4.94 -3.12 -9.65
N MET A 302 -6.12 -3.03 -10.27
CA MET A 302 -6.30 -2.29 -11.53
C MET A 302 -6.18 -0.78 -11.35
N SER A 303 -6.64 -0.23 -10.22
CA SER A 303 -6.58 1.22 -9.94
C SER A 303 -5.15 1.77 -9.88
N ARG A 304 -4.13 0.90 -9.76
CA ARG A 304 -2.71 1.31 -9.73
C ARG A 304 -2.19 1.80 -11.08
N ALA A 305 -2.84 1.46 -12.20
CA ALA A 305 -2.44 1.93 -13.52
C ALA A 305 -2.89 3.38 -13.81
N THR A 306 -2.09 4.10 -14.61
CA THR A 306 -2.31 5.50 -14.97
C THR A 306 -3.29 5.67 -16.14
N SER A 307 -3.32 4.74 -17.09
CA SER A 307 -4.23 4.75 -18.25
C SER A 307 -4.55 3.32 -18.70
N TRP A 308 -5.58 3.15 -19.55
CA TRP A 308 -5.92 1.85 -20.14
C TRP A 308 -4.80 1.27 -21.02
N ASN A 309 -3.99 2.14 -21.62
CA ASN A 309 -2.86 1.73 -22.45
C ASN A 309 -1.68 1.23 -21.61
N ASN A 310 -1.61 1.62 -20.33
CA ASN A 310 -0.54 1.24 -19.38
C ASN A 310 -0.97 0.12 -18.41
N LEU A 311 -2.05 -0.60 -18.75
CA LEU A 311 -2.59 -1.73 -17.99
C LEU A 311 -2.72 -2.94 -18.91
N ASP A 312 -1.98 -4.00 -18.58
CA ASP A 312 -2.12 -5.31 -19.20
C ASP A 312 -2.95 -6.23 -18.30
N ILE A 313 -3.86 -7.02 -18.86
CA ILE A 313 -4.70 -7.98 -18.11
C ILE A 313 -4.42 -9.36 -18.69
N LEU A 314 -3.81 -10.24 -17.90
CA LEU A 314 -3.44 -11.60 -18.31
C LEU A 314 -4.63 -12.57 -18.28
N SER A 315 -5.47 -12.45 -17.25
CA SER A 315 -6.68 -13.24 -17.05
C SER A 315 -7.68 -12.44 -16.21
N PHE A 316 -8.98 -12.67 -16.43
CA PHE A 316 -10.04 -12.01 -15.69
C PHE A 316 -11.28 -12.91 -15.55
N GLU A 317 -11.55 -13.41 -14.35
CA GLU A 317 -12.76 -14.15 -14.01
C GLU A 317 -13.82 -13.22 -13.43
N PHE A 318 -14.90 -12.96 -14.18
CA PHE A 318 -15.93 -12.00 -13.79
C PHE A 318 -16.63 -12.34 -12.46
N ASP A 319 -16.76 -13.62 -12.13
CA ASP A 319 -17.41 -14.10 -10.90
C ASP A 319 -16.57 -13.85 -9.63
N THR A 320 -15.30 -13.43 -9.79
CA THR A 320 -14.40 -13.04 -8.67
C THR A 320 -14.59 -11.58 -8.25
N VAL A 321 -15.26 -10.76 -9.06
CA VAL A 321 -15.57 -9.37 -8.71
C VAL A 321 -16.72 -9.35 -7.71
N LYS A 322 -16.35 -9.31 -6.42
CA LYS A 322 -17.29 -9.21 -5.30
C LYS A 322 -17.12 -7.87 -4.62
N THR A 323 -18.23 -7.35 -4.10
CA THR A 323 -18.27 -6.13 -3.30
C THR A 323 -18.90 -6.42 -1.95
N ASP A 324 -18.30 -5.91 -0.89
CA ASP A 324 -18.85 -5.97 0.45
C ASP A 324 -20.09 -5.07 0.55
N HIS A 325 -21.25 -5.67 0.84
CA HIS A 325 -22.51 -4.95 1.00
C HIS A 325 -22.47 -3.93 2.15
N THR A 326 -21.63 -4.15 3.16
CA THR A 326 -21.45 -3.19 4.26
C THR A 326 -20.83 -1.89 3.74
N VAL A 327 -19.86 -1.96 2.83
CA VAL A 327 -19.23 -0.82 2.19
C VAL A 327 -20.24 -0.03 1.35
N ILE A 328 -21.07 -0.72 0.55
CA ILE A 328 -22.13 -0.07 -0.25
C ILE A 328 -23.11 0.67 0.65
N SER A 329 -23.56 0.03 1.73
CA SER A 329 -24.50 0.63 2.68
C SER A 329 -23.91 1.87 3.38
N GLU A 330 -22.61 1.84 3.66
CA GLU A 330 -21.90 2.95 4.30
C GLU A 330 -21.73 4.13 3.32
N TYR A 331 -21.40 3.88 2.06
CA TYR A 331 -21.39 4.93 1.03
C TYR A 331 -22.75 5.61 0.88
N ALA A 332 -23.84 4.83 0.86
CA ALA A 332 -25.20 5.38 0.80
C ALA A 332 -25.52 6.26 2.02
N ARG A 333 -25.15 5.82 3.22
CA ARG A 333 -25.31 6.59 4.46
C ARG A 333 -24.51 7.89 4.45
N LEU A 334 -23.24 7.84 4.02
CA LEU A 334 -22.37 9.01 3.94
C LEU A 334 -22.87 10.02 2.90
N ALA A 335 -23.40 9.55 1.75
CA ALA A 335 -24.00 10.42 0.74
C ALA A 335 -25.24 11.16 1.28
N GLU A 336 -26.08 10.48 2.06
CA GLU A 336 -27.22 11.09 2.75
C GLU A 336 -26.79 12.17 3.76
N LEU A 337 -25.74 11.89 4.55
CA LEU A 337 -25.18 12.86 5.49
C LEU A 337 -24.60 14.10 4.80
N ASN A 338 -23.84 13.89 3.72
CA ASN A 338 -23.27 14.98 2.93
C ASN A 338 -24.39 15.91 2.41
N ARG A 339 -25.45 15.33 1.83
CA ARG A 339 -26.61 16.09 1.34
C ARG A 339 -27.27 16.92 2.43
N LYS A 340 -27.48 16.33 3.62
CA LYS A 340 -28.09 17.02 4.77
C LYS A 340 -27.23 18.17 5.31
N GLY A 341 -25.92 17.97 5.45
CA GLY A 341 -25.04 19.02 5.98
C GLY A 341 -24.78 20.17 5.00
N LEU A 342 -24.71 19.90 3.69
CA LEU A 342 -24.63 20.96 2.67
C LEU A 342 -25.84 21.89 2.70
N ASN A 343 -27.05 21.34 2.92
CA ASN A 343 -28.27 22.13 3.07
C ASN A 343 -28.24 23.02 4.32
N GLN A 344 -27.62 22.57 5.41
CA GLN A 344 -27.47 23.37 6.64
C GLN A 344 -26.42 24.49 6.51
N LEU A 345 -25.32 24.24 5.78
CA LEU A 345 -24.28 25.23 5.51
C LEU A 345 -24.79 26.34 4.59
N THR A 346 -25.59 26.00 3.59
CA THR A 346 -26.21 26.97 2.68
C THR A 346 -27.29 27.81 3.35
N SER A 347 -28.07 27.24 4.29
CA SER A 347 -29.03 28.01 5.09
C SER A 347 -28.37 28.97 6.10
N ASN A 348 -27.20 28.61 6.65
CA ASN A 348 -26.47 29.46 7.59
C ASN A 348 -25.73 30.64 6.93
N HIS A 349 -25.59 30.64 5.60
CA HIS A 349 -25.04 31.76 4.83
C HIS A 349 -26.11 32.73 4.32
N GLN A 350 -27.40 32.43 4.52
CA GLN A 350 -28.53 33.28 4.14
C GLN A 350 -29.13 34.08 5.30
N ASN A 351 -28.62 33.90 6.52
CA ASN A 351 -28.89 34.71 7.71
C ASN A 351 -27.59 35.38 8.16
#